data_AF-A0A1G0LVT4-F1
#
_entry.id   AF-A0A1G0LVT4-F1
#
_cell.length_a   1.000
_cell.length_b   1.000
_cell.length_c   1.000
_cell.angle_alpha   90.00
_cell.angle_beta   90.00
_cell.angle_gamma   90.00
#
_symmetry.space_group_name_H-M   'P 1'
#
loop_
_entity.id
_entity.type
_entity.pdbx_description
1 polymer ?
#
loop_
_entity_poly.entity_id
_entity_poly.type
_entity_poly.pdbx_seq_one_letter_code
_entity_poly.pdbx_strand_id
1 'polypeptide(L)' 'MGYRRFRDRSGRVWEVIARSRSEWEFTPVGDNPESARNGAAPGHETDPFELSIEELQRLLDGAQQGRGPSKPSPFKD' A
#
# COMPACT_ATOMS: atom_id res chain seq x y z
N MET A 1 -10.05 -4.40 -11.10
CA MET A 1 -9.01 -4.13 -10.09
C MET A 1 -9.58 -3.05 -9.19
N GLY A 2 -9.95 -3.42 -7.97
CA GLY A 2 -10.56 -2.50 -7.00
C GLY A 2 -9.51 -1.64 -6.30
N TYR A 3 -9.91 -0.43 -5.93
CA TYR A 3 -9.16 0.42 -5.02
C TYR A 3 -10.06 0.80 -3.84
N ARG A 4 -9.54 0.81 -2.63
CA ARG A 4 -10.29 1.19 -1.43
C ARG A 4 -9.52 2.19 -0.61
N ARG A 5 -10.21 3.21 -0.11
CA ARG A 5 -9.68 4.14 0.86
C ARG A 5 -10.01 3.70 2.28
N PHE A 6 -9.03 3.76 3.16
CA PHE A 6 -9.20 3.55 4.58
C PHE A 6 -8.35 4.52 5.40
N ARG A 7 -8.71 4.66 6.67
CA ARG A 7 -7.97 5.47 7.63
C ARG A 7 -7.22 4.54 8.58
N ASP A 8 -5.94 4.80 8.78
CA ASP A 8 -5.12 4.03 9.72
C ASP A 8 -5.34 4.50 11.18
N ARG A 9 -4.70 3.82 12.14
CA ARG A 9 -4.76 4.11 13.59
C ARG A 9 -4.25 5.50 13.93
N SER A 10 -3.29 6.00 13.17
CA SER A 10 -2.74 7.35 13.30
C SER A 10 -3.62 8.40 12.63
N GLY A 11 -4.77 8.01 12.09
CA GLY A 11 -5.69 8.92 11.44
C GLY A 11 -5.22 9.37 10.05
N ARG A 12 -4.28 8.68 9.41
CA ARG A 12 -3.84 9.00 8.05
C ARG A 12 -4.66 8.21 7.05
N VAL A 13 -4.93 8.84 5.90
CA VAL A 13 -5.72 8.21 4.85
C VAL A 13 -4.79 7.50 3.86
N TRP A 14 -5.16 6.27 3.56
CA TRP A 14 -4.47 5.39 2.63
C TRP A 14 -5.45 4.86 1.61
N GLU A 15 -4.99 4.72 0.38
CA GLU A 15 -5.69 4.01 -0.68
C GLU A 15 -4.93 2.73 -0.99
N VAL A 16 -5.61 1.60 -0.85
CA VAL A 16 -5.09 0.30 -1.22
C VAL A 16 -5.54 -0.03 -2.64
N ILE A 17 -4.59 -0.42 -3.48
CA ILE A 17 -4.78 -0.78 -4.88
C ILE A 17 -4.29 -2.21 -5.05
N ALA A 18 -5.19 -3.13 -5.40
CA ALA A 18 -4.82 -4.49 -5.72
C ALA A 18 -4.15 -4.53 -7.11
N ARG A 19 -2.82 -4.45 -7.16
CA ARG A 19 -2.03 -4.49 -8.41
C ARG A 19 -2.05 -5.88 -9.02
N SER A 20 -2.05 -6.91 -8.19
CA SER A 20 -2.14 -8.33 -8.57
C SER A 20 -2.68 -9.17 -7.42
N ARG A 21 -2.96 -10.45 -7.69
CA ARG A 21 -3.40 -11.43 -6.67
C ARG A 21 -2.42 -11.60 -5.50
N SER A 22 -1.16 -11.21 -5.69
CA SER A 22 -0.10 -11.37 -4.69
C SER A 22 0.53 -10.05 -4.27
N GLU A 23 0.26 -8.95 -4.97
CA GLU A 23 0.92 -7.66 -4.76
C GLU A 23 -0.09 -6.52 -4.67
N TRP A 24 -0.05 -5.82 -3.55
CA TRP A 24 -0.94 -4.73 -3.22
C TRP A 24 -0.12 -3.47 -2.93
N GLU A 25 -0.58 -2.33 -3.44
CA GLU A 25 0.06 -1.04 -3.27
C GLU A 25 -0.80 -0.16 -2.35
N PHE A 26 -0.19 0.40 -1.33
CA PHE A 26 -0.81 1.34 -0.39
C PHE A 26 -0.26 2.73 -0.69
N THR A 27 -1.11 3.59 -1.25
CA THR A 27 -0.75 4.97 -1.57
C THR A 27 -1.26 5.92 -0.50
N PRO A 28 -0.43 6.85 -0.01
CA PRO A 28 -0.88 7.92 0.87
C PRO A 28 -1.83 8.84 0.10
N VAL A 29 -2.94 9.26 0.71
CA VAL A 29 -3.91 10.17 0.08
C VAL A 29 -4.11 11.43 0.92
N GLY A 30 -4.22 12.57 0.25
CA GLY A 30 -4.41 13.88 0.88
C GLY A 30 -3.13 14.36 1.57
N ASP A 31 -3.28 14.81 2.82
CA ASP A 31 -2.19 15.36 3.64
C ASP A 31 -1.34 14.29 4.34
N ASN A 32 -1.32 13.06 3.81
CA ASN A 32 -0.52 11.98 4.38
C ASN A 32 0.94 12.11 3.90
N PRO A 33 1.91 12.42 4.79
CA PRO A 33 3.31 12.69 4.41
C PRO A 33 4.12 11.41 4.16
N GLU A 34 3.53 10.23 4.34
CA GLU A 34 4.20 8.96 4.15
C GLU A 34 4.51 8.68 2.67
N SER A 35 5.39 7.70 2.42
CA SER A 35 5.62 7.18 1.07
C SER A 35 4.68 6.01 0.76
N ALA A 36 4.41 5.78 -0.51
CA ALA A 36 3.70 4.59 -0.96
C ALA A 36 4.39 3.32 -0.45
N ARG A 37 3.61 2.33 -0.02
CA ARG A 37 4.09 1.07 0.52
C ARG A 37 3.59 -0.08 -0.35
N ASN A 38 4.42 -1.09 -0.52
CA ASN A 38 4.04 -2.31 -1.25
C ASN A 38 4.00 -3.47 -0.26
N GLY A 39 2.90 -4.22 -0.31
CA GLY A 39 2.64 -5.35 0.57
C GLY A 39 2.19 -6.58 -0.19
N ALA A 40 2.34 -7.73 0.44
CA ALA A 40 1.74 -8.96 -0.05
C ALA A 40 0.22 -8.91 0.13
N ALA A 41 -0.51 -9.49 -0.81
CA ALA A 41 -1.94 -9.75 -0.65
C ALA A 41 -2.19 -10.73 0.52
N PRO A 42 -3.36 -10.69 1.17
CA PRO A 42 -3.71 -11.62 2.27
C PRO A 42 -3.93 -13.07 1.82
N GLY A 43 -3.86 -13.35 0.51
CA GLY A 43 -3.85 -14.69 -0.08
C GLY A 43 -5.22 -15.37 -0.22
N HIS A 44 -6.15 -15.07 0.68
CA HIS A 44 -7.52 -15.59 0.64
C HIS A 44 -8.51 -14.65 -0.04
N GLU A 45 -8.20 -13.35 -0.08
CA GLU A 45 -9.04 -12.31 -0.68
C GLU A 45 -8.23 -11.48 -1.68
N THR A 46 -8.86 -11.11 -2.78
CA THR A 46 -8.27 -10.32 -3.87
C THR A 46 -8.89 -8.95 -4.03
N ASP A 47 -10.05 -8.72 -3.40
CA ASP A 47 -10.73 -7.44 -3.40
C ASP A 47 -10.58 -6.70 -2.05
N PRO A 48 -10.09 -5.45 -2.07
CA PRO A 48 -9.88 -4.70 -0.83
C PRO A 48 -11.18 -4.26 -0.14
N PHE A 49 -12.35 -4.30 -0.79
CA PHE A 49 -13.65 -3.98 -0.15
C PHE A 49 -14.15 -5.07 0.77
N GLU A 50 -13.80 -6.32 0.50
CA GLU A 50 -14.19 -7.47 1.31
C GLU A 50 -13.39 -7.57 2.63
N LEU A 51 -12.24 -6.88 2.72
CA LEU A 51 -11.41 -6.87 3.93
C LEU A 51 -11.93 -5.95 5.03
N SER A 52 -11.63 -6.27 6.28
CA SER A 52 -11.85 -5.34 7.39
C SER A 52 -10.79 -4.25 7.44
N ILE A 53 -11.11 -3.09 8.05
CA ILE A 53 -10.12 -2.01 8.25
C ILE A 53 -8.92 -2.49 9.07
N GLU A 54 -9.16 -3.35 10.06
CA GLU A 54 -8.11 -3.96 10.90
C GLU A 54 -7.16 -4.84 10.08
N GLU A 55 -7.67 -5.57 9.08
CA GLU A 55 -6.87 -6.40 8.19
C GLU A 55 -6.04 -5.54 7.23
N LEU A 56 -6.66 -4.53 6.62
CA LEU A 56 -5.97 -3.55 5.79
C LEU A 56 -4.85 -2.86 6.56
N GLN A 57 -5.09 -2.56 7.83
CA GLN A 57 -4.08 -2.01 8.71
C GLN A 57 -2.96 -2.99 9.01
N ARG A 58 -3.26 -4.26 9.29
CA ARG A 58 -2.24 -5.29 9.50
C ARG A 58 -1.37 -5.49 8.27
N LEU A 59 -1.98 -5.47 7.09
CA LEU A 59 -1.26 -5.52 5.81
C LEU A 59 -0.37 -4.28 5.60
N LEU A 60 -0.86 -3.08 5.93
CA LEU A 60 -0.09 -1.84 5.84
C LEU A 60 1.07 -1.77 6.84
N ASP A 61 0.91 -2.31 8.04
CA ASP A 61 1.95 -2.36 9.08
C ASP A 61 3.08 -3.32 8.67
N GLY A 62 2.73 -4.44 8.01
CA GLY A 62 3.70 -5.37 7.41
C GLY A 62 4.21 -4.98 6.03
N ALA A 63 3.59 -3.99 5.36
CA ALA A 63 3.98 -3.55 4.04
C ALA A 63 5.33 -2.84 4.10
N GLN A 64 6.23 -3.21 3.19
CA GLN A 64 7.51 -2.53 3.09
C GLN A 64 7.28 -1.18 2.42
N GLN A 65 7.97 -0.14 2.91
CA GLN A 65 8.04 1.11 2.16
C GLN A 65 8.54 0.75 0.76
N GLY A 66 7.72 1.05 -0.25
CA GLY A 66 8.11 0.80 -1.61
C GLY A 66 9.44 1.51 -1.81
N ARG A 67 10.43 0.82 -2.40
CA ARG A 67 11.54 1.56 -3.00
C ARG A 67 10.88 2.48 -4.00
N GLY A 68 10.77 3.76 -3.65
CA GLY A 68 10.52 4.80 -4.64
C GLY A 68 11.49 4.59 -5.80
N PRO A 69 11.16 5.06 -7.02
CA PRO A 69 12.00 4.85 -8.19
C PRO A 69 13.44 5.15 -7.80
N SER A 70 14.27 4.10 -7.83
CA SER A 70 15.69 4.24 -7.52
C SER A 70 16.19 5.28 -8.51
N LYS A 71 16.55 6.47 -8.02
CA LYS A 71 17.18 7.51 -8.84
C LYS A 71 18.22 6.81 -9.71
N PRO A 72 18.19 6.94 -11.05
CA PRO A 72 19.26 6.39 -11.85
C PRO A 72 20.56 7.05 -11.36
N SER A 73 21.46 6.26 -10.79
CA SER A 73 22.77 6.75 -10.36
C SER A 73 23.45 7.38 -11.57
N PRO A 74 23.89 8.65 -11.49
CA PRO A 74 24.48 9.36 -12.62
C PRO A 74 25.94 8.94 -12.91
N PHE A 75 26.48 7.96 -12.20
CA PHE A 75 27.84 7.48 -12.40
C PHE A 75 27.82 6.11 -13.09
N LYS A 76 27.82 6.16 -14.42
CA LYS A 76 28.44 5.15 -15.25
C LYS A 76 29.67 5.83 -15.86
N ASP A 77 30.79 5.71 -15.16
CA ASP A 77 32.13 5.86 -15.73
C ASP A 77 32.75 4.46 -15.74
#